data_AF-A0A966PYM6-F1
#
_entry.id   AF-A0A966PYM6-F1
#
_cell.length_a   1.000
_cell.length_b   1.000
_cell.length_c   1.000
_cell.angle_alpha   90.00
_cell.angle_beta   90.00
_cell.angle_gamma   90.00
#
_symmetry.space_group_name_H-M   'P 1'
#
loop_
_entity.id
_entity.type
_entity.pdbx_description
1 polymer ?
#
loop_
_entity_poly.entity_id
_entity_poly.type
_entity_poly.pdbx_seq_one_letter_code
_entity_poly.pdbx_strand_id
1 'polypeptide(L)'
;MYFSYFPKGLYDLKGDGNEKLVTNLMKRVKVRSKVLDQASLYDLYDIPEGETPEITSLKHFGSTYYHWVILLTNNITDRYYGWPLTNYEFEQYINDKYDNPDAIHHYEIDQTSGSVKNQGPSDYSYKIEVNSDTPNAVSVSNREYEQRIQDQKRQIKLLNPAYLTILLQEFENLMAE
;
A
#
# COMPACT_ATOMS: atom_id res chain seq x y z
N MET A 1 -9.64 -9.16 16.00
CA MET A 1 -8.56 -9.34 14.99
C MET A 1 -9.22 -9.59 13.65
N TYR A 2 -8.74 -9.09 12.51
CA TYR A 2 -9.50 -9.09 11.23
C TYR A 2 -10.32 -10.37 10.92
N PHE A 3 -9.68 -11.54 10.91
CA PHE A 3 -10.34 -12.80 10.58
C PHE A 3 -11.30 -13.35 11.65
N SER A 4 -11.38 -12.72 12.83
CA SER A 4 -12.36 -13.12 13.86
C SER A 4 -13.78 -12.67 13.53
N TYR A 5 -13.94 -11.65 12.68
CA TYR A 5 -15.24 -11.16 12.22
C TYR A 5 -15.85 -12.01 11.10
N PHE A 6 -15.09 -12.96 10.55
CA PHE A 6 -15.51 -13.74 9.41
C PHE A 6 -16.40 -14.90 9.83
N PRO A 7 -17.51 -15.15 9.11
CA PRO A 7 -18.34 -16.30 9.39
C PRO A 7 -17.53 -17.57 9.13
N LYS A 8 -17.73 -18.56 10.01
CA LYS A 8 -17.16 -19.89 9.85
C LYS A 8 -18.14 -20.76 9.08
N GLY A 9 -17.63 -21.50 8.11
CA GLY A 9 -18.39 -22.48 7.33
C GLY A 9 -17.82 -23.88 7.52
N LEU A 10 -18.67 -24.89 7.36
CA LEU A 10 -18.21 -26.25 7.17
C LEU A 10 -17.75 -26.40 5.72
N TYR A 11 -16.50 -26.82 5.53
CA TYR A 11 -15.94 -27.04 4.21
C TYR A 11 -15.15 -28.34 4.19
N ASP A 12 -15.39 -29.14 3.16
CA ASP A 12 -14.61 -30.33 2.87
C ASP A 12 -13.47 -29.94 1.91
N LEU A 13 -12.26 -29.87 2.45
CA LEU A 13 -11.05 -29.51 1.70
C LEU A 13 -10.52 -30.67 0.83
N LYS A 14 -10.95 -31.91 1.10
CA LYS A 14 -10.39 -33.13 0.48
C LYS A 14 -11.38 -33.90 -0.39
N GLY A 15 -12.67 -33.57 -0.33
CA GLY A 15 -13.73 -34.31 -1.01
C GLY A 15 -13.97 -35.70 -0.39
N ASP A 16 -13.56 -35.92 0.85
CA ASP A 16 -13.66 -37.19 1.56
C ASP A 16 -14.87 -37.27 2.52
N GLY A 17 -15.71 -36.23 2.54
CA GLY A 17 -16.86 -36.11 3.43
C GLY A 17 -16.51 -35.62 4.84
N ASN A 18 -15.24 -35.37 5.16
CA ASN A 18 -14.83 -34.83 6.46
C ASN A 18 -14.83 -33.30 6.43
N GLU A 19 -15.97 -32.72 6.78
CA GLU A 19 -16.12 -31.27 6.88
C GLU A 19 -15.31 -30.70 8.05
N LYS A 20 -14.52 -29.66 7.77
CA LYS A 20 -13.81 -28.89 8.79
C LYS A 20 -14.42 -27.51 8.91
N LEU A 21 -14.50 -27.03 10.16
CA LEU A 21 -14.89 -25.64 10.43
C LEU A 21 -13.76 -24.71 10.00
N VAL A 22 -13.97 -23.97 8.92
CA VAL A 22 -12.99 -23.04 8.34
C VAL A 22 -13.55 -21.63 8.29
N THR A 23 -12.67 -20.64 8.35
CA THR A 23 -13.04 -19.23 8.17
C THR A 23 -13.34 -18.98 6.69
N ASN A 24 -14.47 -18.37 6.38
CA ASN A 24 -14.86 -18.11 4.99
C ASN A 24 -14.08 -16.93 4.40
N LEU A 25 -13.01 -17.20 3.64
CA LEU A 25 -12.18 -16.16 3.01
C LEU A 25 -12.80 -15.56 1.73
N MET A 26 -13.93 -16.08 1.24
CA MET A 26 -14.56 -15.59 0.00
C MET A 26 -15.33 -14.28 0.19
N LYS A 27 -15.67 -13.93 1.43
CA LYS A 27 -16.33 -12.66 1.75
C LYS A 27 -15.28 -11.54 1.77
N ARG A 28 -15.49 -10.47 1.01
CA ARG A 28 -14.60 -9.28 1.03
C ARG A 28 -15.42 -8.04 1.36
N VAL A 29 -15.02 -7.34 2.43
CA VAL A 29 -15.52 -5.99 2.71
C VAL A 29 -14.62 -5.00 2.01
N LYS A 30 -15.22 -4.09 1.25
CA LYS A 30 -14.53 -2.97 0.62
C LYS A 30 -15.16 -1.69 1.13
N VAL A 31 -14.32 -0.77 1.62
CA VAL A 31 -14.77 0.57 2.00
C VAL A 31 -15.22 1.30 0.73
N ARG A 32 -16.39 1.94 0.78
CA ARG A 32 -16.91 2.74 -0.35
C ARG A 32 -15.93 3.89 -0.63
N SER A 33 -15.56 4.08 -1.89
CA SER A 33 -14.59 5.11 -2.32
C SER A 33 -14.95 6.51 -1.84
N LYS A 34 -16.24 6.88 -1.86
CA LYS A 34 -16.72 8.19 -1.37
C LYS A 34 -16.39 8.50 0.10
N VAL A 35 -16.23 7.47 0.94
CA VAL A 35 -15.86 7.63 2.35
C VAL A 35 -14.33 7.73 2.51
N LEU A 36 -13.57 7.14 1.58
CA LEU A 36 -12.10 7.21 1.56
C LEU A 36 -11.58 8.59 1.11
N ASP A 37 -12.34 9.33 0.31
CA ASP A 37 -11.91 10.62 -0.26
C ASP A 37 -12.11 11.82 0.69
N GLN A 38 -12.66 11.60 1.88
CA GLN A 38 -12.83 12.68 2.85
C GLN A 38 -11.50 12.98 3.55
N ALA A 39 -10.82 14.03 3.08
CA ALA A 39 -9.51 14.47 3.58
C ALA A 39 -9.44 14.72 5.10
N SER A 40 -10.56 14.97 5.78
CA SER A 40 -10.59 15.15 7.23
C SER A 40 -10.46 13.86 8.04
N LEU A 41 -10.62 12.68 7.39
CA LEU A 41 -10.58 11.39 8.07
C LEU A 41 -9.17 10.82 8.17
N TYR A 42 -8.26 11.28 7.31
CA TYR A 42 -6.94 10.70 7.15
C TYR A 42 -5.84 11.73 7.33
N ASP A 43 -4.81 11.32 8.07
CA ASP A 43 -3.55 12.02 8.14
C ASP A 43 -2.52 11.32 7.24
N LEU A 44 -1.65 12.09 6.58
CA LEU A 44 -0.53 11.54 5.82
C LEU A 44 0.59 11.16 6.78
N TYR A 45 1.11 9.95 6.62
CA TYR A 45 2.23 9.44 7.41
C TYR A 45 3.29 8.86 6.49
N ASP A 46 4.54 9.21 6.76
CA ASP A 46 5.70 8.68 6.08
C ASP A 46 6.30 7.55 6.92
N ILE A 47 6.31 6.34 6.37
CA ILE A 47 6.78 5.14 7.07
C ILE A 47 8.32 5.19 7.20
N PRO A 48 8.86 5.08 8.43
CA PRO A 48 10.29 4.89 8.64
C PRO A 48 10.78 3.54 8.10
N GLU A 49 12.06 3.47 7.74
CA GLU A 49 12.67 2.24 7.27
C GLU A 49 12.52 1.09 8.29
N GLY A 50 12.14 -0.09 7.81
CA GLY A 50 12.01 -1.29 8.64
C GLY A 50 10.75 -1.36 9.49
N GLU A 51 9.86 -0.38 9.39
CA GLU A 51 8.61 -0.39 10.13
C GLU A 51 7.57 -1.27 9.44
N THR A 52 7.01 -2.24 10.17
CA THR A 52 5.92 -3.07 9.69
C THR A 52 4.55 -2.45 9.99
N PRO A 53 3.48 -2.81 9.25
CA PRO A 53 2.12 -2.37 9.54
C PRO A 53 1.66 -2.59 11.00
N GLU A 54 2.14 -3.64 11.66
CA GLU A 54 1.85 -3.89 13.08
C GLU A 54 2.51 -2.84 13.98
N ILE A 55 3.76 -2.48 13.69
CA ILE A 55 4.48 -1.46 14.44
C ILE A 55 3.83 -0.10 14.20
N THR A 56 3.46 0.23 12.95
CA THR A 56 2.72 1.46 12.64
C THR A 56 1.38 1.50 13.36
N SER A 57 0.65 0.39 13.39
CA SER A 57 -0.60 0.27 14.14
C SER A 57 -0.38 0.44 15.65
N LEU A 58 0.69 -0.12 16.20
CA LEU A 58 1.02 0.04 17.61
C LEU A 58 1.32 1.49 17.96
N LYS A 59 2.08 2.20 17.12
CA LYS A 59 2.42 3.61 17.31
C LYS A 59 1.19 4.52 17.19
N HIS A 60 0.32 4.25 16.22
CA HIS A 60 -0.81 5.12 15.89
C HIS A 60 -2.08 4.82 16.70
N PHE A 61 -2.47 3.55 16.81
CA PHE A 61 -3.68 3.12 17.50
C PHE A 61 -3.43 2.53 18.91
N GLY A 62 -2.18 2.42 19.35
CA GLY A 62 -1.83 1.82 20.64
C GLY A 62 -1.96 0.29 20.69
N SER A 63 -2.18 -0.37 19.55
CA SER A 63 -2.37 -1.82 19.47
C SER A 63 -1.93 -2.36 18.12
N THR A 64 -1.27 -3.52 18.11
CA THR A 64 -0.85 -4.23 16.89
C THR A 64 -2.01 -4.88 16.15
N TYR A 65 -3.18 -5.04 16.78
CA TYR A 65 -4.32 -5.75 16.21
C TYR A 65 -5.08 -4.98 15.11
N TYR A 66 -4.80 -3.70 14.94
CA TYR A 66 -5.47 -2.82 13.97
C TYR A 66 -4.66 -2.58 12.68
N HIS A 67 -3.55 -3.32 12.47
CA HIS A 67 -2.73 -3.19 11.26
C HIS A 67 -3.54 -3.39 9.96
N TRP A 68 -4.53 -4.28 9.98
CA TRP A 68 -5.40 -4.53 8.84
C TRP A 68 -6.25 -3.31 8.46
N VAL A 69 -6.55 -2.40 9.40
CA VAL A 69 -7.27 -1.16 9.11
C VAL A 69 -6.38 -0.24 8.27
N ILE A 70 -5.09 -0.17 8.58
CA ILE A 70 -4.10 0.59 7.78
C ILE A 70 -4.00 0.00 6.37
N LEU A 71 -3.91 -1.33 6.27
CA LEU A 71 -3.86 -2.00 4.97
C LEU A 71 -5.15 -1.78 4.16
N LEU A 72 -6.32 -1.88 4.80
CA LEU A 72 -7.62 -1.69 4.16
C LEU A 72 -7.82 -0.26 3.66
N THR A 73 -7.47 0.74 4.47
CA THR A 73 -7.61 2.17 4.14
C THR A 73 -6.70 2.60 2.99
N ASN A 74 -5.51 1.99 2.88
CA ASN A 74 -4.58 2.21 1.78
C ASN A 74 -4.81 1.26 0.59
N ASN A 75 -5.87 0.44 0.62
CA ASN A 75 -6.19 -0.56 -0.40
C ASN A 75 -5.02 -1.51 -0.73
N ILE A 76 -4.20 -1.82 0.29
CA ILE A 76 -3.08 -2.74 0.19
C ILE A 76 -3.62 -4.15 0.38
N THR A 77 -3.64 -4.94 -0.69
CA THR A 77 -4.06 -6.35 -0.66
C THR A 77 -2.91 -7.29 -0.37
N ASP A 78 -1.73 -6.98 -0.92
CA ASP A 78 -0.52 -7.75 -0.69
C ASP A 78 0.38 -6.99 0.27
N ARG A 79 0.58 -7.56 1.45
CA ARG A 79 1.44 -6.97 2.47
C ARG A 79 2.92 -6.99 2.07
N TYR A 80 3.39 -8.02 1.37
CA TYR A 80 4.81 -8.19 1.07
C TYR A 80 5.27 -7.21 -0.01
N TYR A 81 4.45 -7.00 -1.05
CA TYR A 81 4.82 -6.10 -2.16
C TYR A 81 4.18 -4.72 -2.09
N GLY A 82 3.09 -4.58 -1.33
CA GLY A 82 2.36 -3.31 -1.18
C GLY A 82 2.87 -2.45 -0.03
N TRP A 83 3.66 -2.99 0.88
CA TRP A 83 4.34 -2.23 1.93
C TRP A 83 5.76 -1.84 1.49
N PRO A 84 6.30 -0.69 1.93
CA PRO A 84 7.68 -0.34 1.64
C PRO A 84 8.67 -1.40 2.14
N LEU A 85 9.61 -1.76 1.26
CA LEU A 85 10.68 -2.70 1.56
C LEU A 85 11.77 -2.01 2.41
N THR A 86 12.52 -2.81 3.17
CA THR A 86 13.76 -2.32 3.79
C THR A 86 14.85 -2.08 2.75
N ASN A 87 15.87 -1.27 3.05
CA ASN A 87 16.96 -1.04 2.10
C ASN A 87 17.63 -2.36 1.68
N TYR A 88 17.82 -3.30 2.61
CA TYR A 88 18.39 -4.60 2.31
C TYR A 88 17.52 -5.42 1.34
N GLU A 89 16.21 -5.51 1.61
CA GLU A 89 15.27 -6.24 0.75
C GLU A 89 15.13 -5.56 -0.61
N PHE A 90 15.18 -4.23 -0.65
CA PHE A 90 15.14 -3.44 -1.88
C PHE A 90 16.36 -3.70 -2.77
N GLU A 91 17.56 -3.73 -2.21
CA GLU A 91 18.77 -4.11 -2.96
C GLU A 91 18.67 -5.54 -3.50
N GLN A 92 18.16 -6.49 -2.73
CA GLN A 92 17.93 -7.85 -3.23
C GLN A 92 16.88 -7.88 -4.35
N TYR A 93 15.78 -7.15 -4.19
CA TYR A 93 14.73 -7.04 -5.20
C TYR A 93 15.24 -6.48 -6.53
N ILE A 94 16.04 -5.42 -6.50
CA ILE A 94 16.59 -4.83 -7.73
C ILE A 94 17.58 -5.79 -8.40
N ASN A 95 18.47 -6.42 -7.64
CA ASN A 95 19.47 -7.34 -8.18
C ASN A 95 18.82 -8.62 -8.76
N ASP A 96 17.68 -9.06 -8.24
CA ASP A 96 16.93 -10.19 -8.78
C ASP A 96 16.15 -9.82 -10.04
N LYS A 97 15.62 -8.58 -10.10
CA LYS A 97 14.77 -8.11 -11.19
C LYS A 97 15.56 -7.62 -12.42
N TYR A 98 16.74 -7.04 -12.21
CA TYR A 98 17.53 -6.40 -13.27
C TYR A 98 18.96 -6.95 -13.32
N ASP A 99 19.42 -7.33 -14.51
CA ASP A 99 20.83 -7.71 -14.74
C ASP A 99 21.79 -6.55 -14.46
N ASN A 100 21.35 -5.32 -14.71
CA ASN A 100 22.10 -4.09 -14.40
C ASN A 100 21.18 -3.06 -13.71
N PRO A 101 21.26 -2.93 -12.38
CA PRO A 101 20.53 -1.96 -11.57
C PRO A 101 20.73 -0.49 -11.99
N ASP A 102 21.91 -0.17 -12.51
CA ASP A 102 22.30 1.21 -12.82
C ASP A 102 22.14 1.51 -14.33
N ALA A 103 21.58 0.58 -15.11
CA ALA A 103 21.24 0.82 -16.51
C ALA A 103 20.07 1.80 -16.63
N ILE A 104 20.05 2.51 -17.76
CA ILE A 104 19.00 3.49 -18.09
C ILE A 104 17.67 2.76 -18.31
N HIS A 105 16.66 3.10 -17.51
CA HIS A 105 15.29 2.61 -17.66
C HIS A 105 14.53 3.43 -18.71
N HIS A 106 14.58 4.75 -18.59
CA HIS A 106 13.89 5.70 -19.47
C HIS A 106 14.54 7.09 -19.37
N TYR A 107 14.11 8.00 -20.23
CA TYR A 107 14.46 9.41 -20.15
C TYR A 107 13.23 10.22 -19.76
N GLU A 108 13.41 11.28 -18.99
CA GLU A 108 12.32 12.12 -18.51
C GLU A 108 12.61 13.61 -18.71
N ILE A 109 11.55 14.40 -18.87
CA ILE A 109 11.58 15.86 -18.79
C ILE A 109 10.51 16.36 -17.82
N ASP A 110 10.71 17.55 -17.30
CA ASP A 110 9.68 18.24 -16.53
C ASP A 110 8.57 18.71 -17.46
N GLN A 111 7.32 18.41 -17.10
CA GLN A 111 6.16 18.77 -17.90
C GLN A 111 6.01 20.28 -18.02
N THR A 112 5.68 20.76 -19.22
CA THR A 112 5.47 22.19 -19.49
C THR A 112 4.02 22.62 -19.37
N SER A 113 3.08 21.68 -19.19
CA SER A 113 1.63 21.92 -19.07
C SER A 113 1.04 21.01 -17.99
N GLY A 114 0.18 21.53 -17.11
CA GLY A 114 -0.45 20.76 -16.02
C GLY A 114 0.14 21.04 -14.64
N SER A 115 0.37 20.01 -13.82
CA SER A 115 1.00 20.12 -12.50
C SER A 115 2.52 20.35 -12.65
N VAL A 116 2.93 21.56 -13.01
CA VAL A 116 4.33 21.92 -13.29
C VAL A 116 5.24 22.02 -12.05
N LYS A 117 4.77 21.64 -10.86
CA LYS A 117 5.51 21.75 -9.60
C LYS A 117 5.35 20.48 -8.76
N ASN A 118 6.43 20.14 -8.07
CA ASN A 118 6.44 19.14 -7.01
C ASN A 118 5.50 19.57 -5.87
N GLN A 119 4.56 18.69 -5.49
CA GLN A 119 3.68 18.87 -4.34
C GLN A 119 4.20 18.17 -3.08
N GLY A 120 5.38 17.55 -3.15
CA GLY A 120 6.05 16.93 -2.00
C GLY A 120 7.43 16.35 -2.36
N PRO A 121 8.17 15.84 -1.36
CA PRO A 121 9.51 15.27 -1.56
C PRO A 121 9.55 14.04 -2.48
N SER A 122 8.45 13.29 -2.52
CA SER A 122 8.30 12.04 -3.31
C SER A 122 7.31 12.19 -4.47
N ASP A 123 6.92 13.41 -4.81
CA ASP A 123 5.99 13.67 -5.91
C ASP A 123 6.77 13.80 -7.23
N TYR A 124 6.67 12.77 -8.06
CA TYR A 124 7.26 12.73 -9.41
C TYR A 124 6.21 12.88 -10.52
N SER A 125 4.97 13.26 -10.19
CA SER A 125 3.86 13.39 -11.15
C SER A 125 4.06 14.47 -12.22
N TYR A 126 5.05 15.35 -12.01
CA TYR A 126 5.43 16.40 -12.95
C TYR A 126 6.42 15.95 -14.02
N LYS A 127 6.89 14.70 -13.99
CA LYS A 127 7.87 14.17 -14.93
C LYS A 127 7.18 13.33 -16.00
N ILE A 128 7.59 13.52 -17.25
CA ILE A 128 7.04 12.80 -18.41
C ILE A 128 8.16 12.03 -19.08
N GLU A 129 7.89 10.76 -19.40
CA GLU A 129 8.80 9.91 -20.17
C GLU A 129 8.93 10.39 -21.62
N VAL A 130 10.16 10.48 -22.10
CA VAL A 130 10.51 10.93 -23.45
C VAL A 130 11.57 10.04 -24.09
N ASN A 131 11.79 10.23 -25.39
CA ASN A 131 12.89 9.60 -26.11
C ASN A 131 14.24 10.28 -25.77
N SER A 132 15.34 9.53 -25.94
CA SER A 132 16.71 10.00 -25.67
C SER A 132 17.09 11.28 -26.42
N ASP A 133 16.49 11.49 -27.59
CA ASP A 133 16.86 12.56 -28.51
C ASP A 133 16.14 13.88 -28.20
N THR A 134 15.32 13.89 -27.15
CA THR A 134 14.56 15.06 -26.72
C THR A 134 15.49 16.06 -26.01
N PRO A 135 15.46 17.36 -26.37
CA PRO A 135 16.25 18.37 -25.67
C PRO A 135 15.93 18.41 -24.17
N ASN A 136 16.96 18.48 -23.33
CA ASN A 136 16.89 18.47 -21.86
C ASN A 136 16.39 17.16 -21.22
N ALA A 137 16.37 16.06 -21.96
CA ALA A 137 16.07 14.74 -21.41
C ALA A 137 17.10 14.33 -20.34
N VAL A 138 16.61 13.89 -19.18
CA VAL A 138 17.43 13.33 -18.10
C VAL A 138 17.22 11.82 -18.07
N SER A 139 18.29 11.04 -18.06
CA SER A 139 18.21 9.58 -17.92
C SER A 139 17.89 9.20 -16.48
N VAL A 140 16.95 8.27 -16.30
CA VAL A 140 16.63 7.64 -15.00
C VAL A 140 17.12 6.21 -15.02
N SER A 141 17.83 5.78 -13.98
CA SER A 141 18.28 4.39 -13.83
C SER A 141 17.16 3.48 -13.32
N ASN A 142 17.30 2.17 -13.52
CA ASN A 142 16.35 1.18 -12.95
C ASN A 142 16.23 1.33 -11.43
N ARG A 143 17.36 1.52 -10.74
CA ARG A 143 17.42 1.77 -9.29
C ARG A 143 16.63 3.01 -8.89
N GLU A 144 16.85 4.14 -9.56
CA GLU A 144 16.13 5.39 -9.28
C GLU A 144 14.63 5.22 -9.49
N TYR A 145 14.22 4.58 -10.59
CA TYR A 145 12.81 4.32 -10.87
C TYR A 145 12.14 3.50 -9.76
N GLU A 146 12.76 2.39 -9.36
CA GLU A 146 12.23 1.54 -8.28
C GLU A 146 12.23 2.24 -6.92
N GLN A 147 13.23 3.10 -6.65
CA GLN A 147 13.29 3.87 -5.41
C GLN A 147 12.12 4.85 -5.31
N ARG A 148 11.77 5.51 -6.43
CA ARG A 148 10.59 6.39 -6.49
C ARG A 148 9.29 5.64 -6.23
N ILE A 149 9.16 4.41 -6.71
CA ILE A 149 8.00 3.54 -6.40
C ILE A 149 7.95 3.23 -4.91
N GLN A 150 9.08 2.91 -4.29
CA GLN A 150 9.13 2.65 -2.84
C GLN A 150 8.79 3.91 -2.03
N ASP A 151 9.29 5.07 -2.42
CA ASP A 151 8.97 6.35 -1.77
C ASP A 151 7.47 6.67 -1.85
N GLN A 152 6.81 6.36 -2.98
CA GLN A 152 5.36 6.48 -3.09
C GLN A 152 4.62 5.51 -2.15
N LYS A 153 5.12 4.28 -1.99
CA LYS A 153 4.54 3.29 -1.05
C LYS A 153 4.75 3.68 0.43
N ARG A 154 5.82 4.41 0.75
CA ARG A 154 6.10 4.89 2.11
C ARG A 154 5.08 5.92 2.60
N GLN A 155 4.48 6.67 1.68
CA GLN A 155 3.41 7.62 2.01
C GLN A 155 2.07 6.89 2.12
N ILE A 156 1.59 6.73 3.35
CA ILE A 156 0.30 6.11 3.63
C ILE A 156 -0.67 7.09 4.27
N LYS A 157 -1.95 6.79 4.10
CA LYS A 157 -3.06 7.46 4.78
C LYS A 157 -3.34 6.70 6.08
N LEU A 158 -3.22 7.38 7.21
CA LEU A 158 -3.61 6.86 8.52
C LEU A 158 -4.97 7.42 8.91
N LEU A 159 -5.90 6.53 9.25
CA LEU A 159 -7.20 6.93 9.78
C LEU A 159 -7.00 7.60 11.14
N ASN A 160 -7.65 8.74 11.37
CA ASN A 160 -7.63 9.38 12.68
C ASN A 160 -8.22 8.42 13.75
N PRO A 161 -7.53 8.18 14.89
CA PRO A 161 -7.97 7.23 15.91
C PRO A 161 -9.39 7.45 16.43
N ALA A 162 -9.91 8.69 16.38
CA ALA A 162 -11.28 9.01 16.77
C ALA A 162 -12.34 8.25 15.94
N TYR A 163 -12.03 7.92 14.68
CA TYR A 163 -12.94 7.21 13.77
C TYR A 163 -12.74 5.69 13.77
N LEU A 164 -11.74 5.17 14.51
CA LEU A 164 -11.46 3.74 14.55
C LEU A 164 -12.67 2.94 15.02
N THR A 165 -13.32 3.38 16.12
CA THR A 165 -14.49 2.69 16.67
C THR A 165 -15.65 2.62 15.69
N ILE A 166 -15.92 3.71 14.97
CA ILE A 166 -17.00 3.78 13.98
C ILE A 166 -16.70 2.83 12.82
N LEU A 167 -15.46 2.81 12.31
CA LEU A 167 -15.06 1.91 11.24
C LEU A 167 -15.20 0.45 11.67
N LEU A 168 -14.81 0.10 12.90
CA LEU A 168 -14.94 -1.27 13.41
C LEU A 168 -16.41 -1.71 13.49
N GLN A 169 -17.29 -0.85 13.99
CA GLN A 169 -18.73 -1.14 14.05
C GLN A 169 -19.34 -1.32 12.66
N GLU A 170 -19.00 -0.43 11.72
CA GLU A 170 -19.47 -0.54 10.34
C GLU A 170 -18.95 -1.81 9.66
N PHE A 171 -17.68 -2.15 9.89
CA PHE A 171 -17.09 -3.38 9.39
C PHE A 171 -17.81 -4.62 9.94
N GLU A 172 -18.11 -4.64 11.24
CA GLU A 172 -18.85 -5.72 11.88
C GLU A 172 -20.26 -5.87 11.31
N ASN A 173 -20.97 -4.76 11.10
CA ASN A 173 -22.29 -4.75 10.47
C ASN A 173 -22.26 -5.32 9.05
N LEU A 174 -21.31 -4.90 8.22
CA LEU A 174 -21.14 -5.41 6.85
C LEU A 174 -20.71 -6.89 6.81
N MET A 175 -20.01 -7.35 7.84
CA MET A 175 -19.65 -8.76 7.99
C MET A 175 -20.81 -9.62 8.46
N ALA A 176 -21.77 -9.05 9.19
CA ALA A 176 -22.99 -9.74 9.62
C ALA A 176 -24.06 -9.85 8.53
N GLU A 177 -24.06 -8.93 7.54
CA GLU A 177 -24.96 -8.93 6.37
C GLU A 177 -24.65 -10.06 5.38
#